data_AF-A0A358D7S7-F1
#
_entry.id   AF-A0A358D7S7-F1
#
_cell.length_a   1.000
_cell.length_b   1.000
_cell.length_c   1.000
_cell.angle_alpha   90.00
_cell.angle_beta   90.00
_cell.angle_gamma   90.00
#
_symmetry.space_group_name_H-M   'P 1'
#
loop_
_entity.id
_entity.type
_entity.pdbx_description
1 polymer ?
#
loop_
_entity_poly.entity_id
_entity_poly.type
_entity_poly.pdbx_seq_one_letter_code
_entity_poly.pdbx_strand_id
1 'polypeptide(L)' 'PRRTAFALGTVGGSVVSGEELFLIEWRDNDEVWFTVRAFDRPVSALYRLVPRFVRGRRRRLFRAYLTAVSPLFAP' A
#
# COMPACT_ATOMS: atom_id res chain seq x y z
N PRO A 1 -0.07 3.34 -23.76
CA PRO A 1 0.26 3.17 -22.32
C PRO A 1 0.83 1.79 -21.96
N ARG A 2 2.03 1.78 -21.35
CA ARG A 2 2.69 0.56 -20.84
C ARG A 2 2.30 0.38 -19.38
N ARG A 3 1.88 -0.82 -18.98
CA ARG A 3 1.44 -1.12 -17.62
C ARG A 3 2.09 -2.39 -17.09
N THR A 4 2.55 -2.35 -15.84
CA THR A 4 2.99 -3.54 -15.12
C THR A 4 2.49 -3.48 -13.67
N ALA A 5 2.13 -4.63 -13.12
CA ALA A 5 1.59 -4.69 -11.77
C ALA A 5 1.91 -6.01 -11.07
N PHE A 6 1.93 -5.98 -9.74
CA PHE A 6 1.90 -7.17 -8.91
C PHE A 6 1.05 -6.89 -7.66
N ALA A 7 0.50 -7.96 -7.08
CA ALA A 7 -0.27 -7.88 -5.85
C ALA A 7 0.32 -8.82 -4.79
N LEU A 8 0.27 -8.40 -3.54
CA LEU A 8 0.64 -9.19 -2.37
C LEU A 8 -0.58 -9.36 -1.50
N GLY A 9 -0.98 -10.60 -1.25
CA GLY A 9 -2.08 -10.95 -0.35
C GLY A 9 -1.58 -11.70 0.87
N THR A 10 -2.28 -11.55 1.99
CA THR A 10 -2.03 -12.43 3.14
C THR A 10 -2.76 -13.76 2.97
N VAL A 11 -2.05 -14.86 3.25
CA VAL A 11 -2.62 -16.22 3.32
C VAL A 11 -3.25 -16.49 4.69
N GLY A 12 -4.19 -17.44 4.75
CA GLY A 12 -4.95 -17.77 5.95
C GLY A 12 -4.06 -18.11 7.15
N GLY A 13 -4.31 -17.46 8.30
CA GLY A 13 -3.50 -17.55 9.52
C GLY A 13 -2.90 -16.21 9.97
N SER A 14 -2.92 -15.19 9.10
CA SER A 14 -2.51 -13.82 9.47
C SER A 14 -3.55 -13.11 10.34
N VAL A 15 -3.09 -12.40 11.38
CA VAL A 15 -3.90 -11.54 12.26
C VAL A 15 -4.63 -10.42 11.48
N VAL A 16 -4.17 -10.14 10.27
CA VAL A 16 -4.74 -9.18 9.31
C VAL A 16 -4.90 -9.86 7.93
N SER A 17 -6.12 -9.87 7.40
CA SER A 17 -6.38 -10.24 6.00
C SER A 17 -6.27 -8.97 5.17
N GLY A 18 -5.39 -8.94 4.18
CA GLY A 18 -5.25 -7.76 3.33
C GLY A 18 -4.57 -8.09 2.01
N GLU A 19 -4.84 -7.24 1.02
CA GLU A 19 -4.22 -7.27 -0.29
C GLU A 19 -3.67 -5.89 -0.62
N GLU A 20 -2.44 -5.86 -1.13
CA GLU A 20 -1.76 -4.68 -1.61
C GLU A 20 -1.44 -4.85 -3.10
N LEU A 21 -1.97 -3.95 -3.92
CA LEU A 21 -1.67 -3.84 -5.35
C LEU A 21 -0.66 -2.74 -5.58
N PHE A 22 0.37 -3.05 -6.37
CA PHE A 22 1.36 -2.13 -6.89
C PHE A 22 1.22 -2.07 -8.41
N LEU A 23 0.93 -0.88 -8.94
CA LEU A 23 0.73 -0.65 -10.37
C LEU A 23 1.61 0.51 -10.83
N ILE A 24 2.35 0.28 -11.91
CA ILE A 24 3.06 1.32 -12.64
C ILE A 24 2.36 1.51 -13.99
N GLU A 25 1.98 2.74 -14.28
CA GLU A 25 1.46 3.15 -15.57
C GLU A 25 2.38 4.20 -16.20
N TRP A 26 2.93 3.88 -17.37
CA TRP A 26 3.65 4.86 -18.19
C TRP A 26 2.74 5.31 -19.32
N ARG A 27 2.32 6.58 -19.24
CA ARG A 27 1.42 7.22 -20.18
C ARG A 27 2.16 7.68 -21.42
N ASP A 28 1.41 7.99 -22.47
CA ASP A 28 1.97 8.35 -23.77
C ASP A 28 2.57 9.77 -23.76
N ASN A 29 2.23 10.60 -22.78
CA ASN A 29 2.82 11.92 -22.53
C ASN A 29 4.06 11.88 -21.60
N ASP A 30 4.67 10.71 -21.47
CA ASP A 30 5.85 10.44 -20.63
C ASP A 30 5.64 10.56 -19.10
N GLU A 31 4.40 10.76 -18.65
CA GLU A 31 4.07 10.69 -17.23
C GLU A 31 4.14 9.24 -16.71
N VAL A 32 4.81 9.07 -15.56
CA VAL A 32 4.84 7.81 -14.82
C VAL A 32 3.99 7.93 -13.57
N TRP A 33 2.94 7.11 -13.49
CA TRP A 33 2.06 7.02 -12.35
C TRP A 33 2.35 5.75 -11.56
N PHE A 34 2.70 5.91 -10.29
CA PHE A 34 2.82 4.81 -9.35
C PHE A 34 1.60 4.79 -8.42
N THR A 35 0.81 3.74 -8.51
CA THR A 35 -0.40 3.55 -7.71
C THR A 35 -0.20 2.40 -6.74
N VAL A 36 -0.41 2.69 -5.45
CA VAL A 36 -0.49 1.69 -4.39
C VAL A 36 -1.93 1.65 -3.87
N ARG A 37 -2.57 0.49 -3.91
CA ARG A 37 -3.89 0.26 -3.31
C ARG A 37 -3.79 -0.84 -2.28
N ALA A 38 -4.11 -0.53 -1.03
CA ALA A 38 -4.13 -1.48 0.07
C ALA A 38 -5.56 -1.61 0.60
N PHE A 39 -6.00 -2.83 0.80
CA PHE A 39 -7.25 -3.12 1.51
C PHE A 39 -6.97 -4.04 2.69
N ASP A 40 -7.37 -3.59 3.88
CA ASP A 40 -7.23 -4.34 5.12
C ASP A 40 -8.62 -4.73 5.64
N ARG A 41 -8.91 -6.04 5.76
CA ARG A 41 -10.05 -6.56 6.51
C ARG A 41 -9.56 -7.08 7.86
N PRO A 42 -9.98 -6.49 9.00
CA PRO A 42 -9.62 -6.99 10.31
C PRO A 42 -10.32 -8.34 10.57
N VAL A 43 -9.56 -9.43 10.51
CA VAL A 43 -10.04 -10.79 10.83
C VAL A 43 -10.05 -11.05 12.34
N SER A 44 -9.20 -10.36 13.11
CA SER A 44 -9.16 -10.48 14.58
C SER A 44 -9.97 -9.39 15.28
N ALA A 45 -10.67 -9.78 16.36
CA ALA A 45 -11.46 -8.86 17.20
C ALA A 45 -10.59 -7.77 17.87
N LEU A 46 -9.32 -8.07 18.15
CA LEU A 46 -8.35 -7.16 18.77
C LEU A 46 -8.03 -5.94 17.87
N TYR A 47 -7.96 -6.13 16.55
CA TYR A 47 -7.72 -5.03 15.60
C TYR A 47 -8.95 -4.12 15.40
N ARG A 48 -10.16 -4.56 15.76
CA ARG A 48 -11.36 -3.71 15.76
C ARG A 48 -11.33 -2.66 16.87
N LEU A 49 -10.62 -2.92 17.97
CA LEU A 49 -10.59 -2.07 19.16
C LEU A 49 -9.53 -0.95 19.10
N VAL A 50 -8.63 -0.95 18.11
CA VAL A 50 -7.52 0.02 18.06
C VAL A 50 -7.35 0.75 16.71
N PRO A 51 -8.36 1.51 16.24
CA PRO A 51 -8.30 2.24 14.96
C PRO A 51 -7.13 3.25 14.86
N ARG A 52 -6.72 3.82 15.99
CA ARG A 52 -5.63 4.83 16.04
C ARG A 52 -4.27 4.25 15.65
N PHE A 53 -3.97 3.01 16.05
CA PHE A 53 -2.71 2.36 15.70
C PHE A 53 -2.68 1.94 14.22
N VAL A 54 -3.83 1.52 13.66
CA VAL A 54 -3.96 1.22 12.22
C VAL A 54 -3.66 2.44 11.36
N ARG A 55 -4.18 3.62 11.73
CA ARG A 55 -3.93 4.88 11.01
C ARG A 55 -2.45 5.28 11.05
N GLY A 56 -1.78 5.12 12.20
CA GLY A 56 -0.35 5.42 12.35
C GLY A 56 0.53 4.52 11.49
N ARG A 57 0.29 3.21 11.54
CA ARG A 57 0.99 2.22 10.70
C ARG A 57 0.82 2.53 9.20
N ARG A 58 -0.42 2.83 8.77
CA ARG A 58 -0.72 3.17 7.37
C ARG A 58 0.04 4.40 6.90
N ARG A 59 0.09 5.47 7.72
CA ARG A 59 0.88 6.68 7.39
C ARG A 59 2.36 6.39 7.23
N ARG A 60 2.93 5.55 8.10
CA ARG A 60 4.36 5.20 8.05
C ARG A 60 4.69 4.40 6.78
N LEU A 61 3.86 3.42 6.43
CA LEU A 61 4.00 2.65 5.19
C LEU A 61 3.86 3.54 3.95
N PHE A 62 2.83 4.37 3.90
CA PHE A 62 2.62 5.29 2.78
C PHE A 62 3.82 6.23 2.58
N ARG A 63 4.38 6.76 3.67
CA ARG A 63 5.56 7.62 3.61
C ARG A 63 6.79 6.86 3.08
N ALA A 64 6.99 5.61 3.51
CA ALA A 64 8.07 4.77 2.99
C ALA A 64 7.94 4.51 1.48
N TYR A 65 6.72 4.26 0.97
CA TYR A 65 6.50 4.12 -0.48
C TYR A 65 6.83 5.40 -1.23
N LEU A 66 6.38 6.56 -0.74
CA LEU A 66 6.70 7.84 -1.37
C LEU A 66 8.21 8.10 -1.40
N THR A 67 8.91 7.86 -0.29
CA THR A 67 10.37 8.00 -0.22
C THR A 67 11.10 7.04 -1.16
N ALA A 68 10.60 5.81 -1.33
CA ALA A 68 11.20 4.83 -2.25
C ALA A 68 11.06 5.23 -3.73
N VAL A 69 9.99 5.95 -4.07
CA VAL A 69 9.72 6.39 -5.46
C VAL A 69 10.54 7.63 -5.82
N SER A 70 10.77 8.53 -4.87
CA SER A 70 11.55 9.73 -5.14
C SER A 70 12.19 10.31 -3.88
N PRO A 71 13.46 10.78 -3.96
CA PRO A 71 14.12 11.50 -2.89
C PRO A 71 13.40 12.82 -2.51
N LEU A 72 12.52 13.34 -3.37
CA LEU A 72 11.68 14.52 -3.04
C LEU A 72 10.77 14.29 -1.82
N PHE A 73 10.49 13.04 -1.48
CA PHE A 73 9.67 12.66 -0.33
C PHE A 73 10.49 12.08 0.83
N ALA A 74 11.82 12.17 0.78
CA ALA A 74 12.67 11.83 1.91
C ALA A 74 12.52 12.89 3.04
N PRO A 75 12.61 12.49 4.32
CA PRO A 75 12.51 13.40 5.46
C PRO A 75 13.69 14.35 5.60
#